data_AF-A0A5D3KH64-F1
#
_entry.id   AF-A0A5D3KH64-F1
#
_cell.length_a   1.000
_cell.length_b   1.000
_cell.length_c   1.000
_cell.angle_alpha   90.00
_cell.angle_beta   90.00
_cell.angle_gamma   90.00
#
_symmetry.space_group_name_H-M   'P 1'
#
loop_
_entity.id
_entity.type
_entity.pdbx_description
1 polymer ?
#
loop_
_entity_poly.entity_id
_entity_poly.type
_entity_poly.pdbx_seq_one_letter_code
_entity_poly.pdbx_strand_id
1 'polypeptide(L)' 'MSEADFARYLQQAETCLNEARKATREVDKAAWLELAEDWMIMATKAQRTLAASRKRQDQD' A
#
# COMPACT_ATOMS: atom_id res chain seq x y z
N MET A 1 -10.84 8.20 -1.15
CA MET A 1 -9.52 7.67 -1.59
C MET A 1 -9.56 7.60 -3.11
N SER A 2 -8.51 8.10 -3.75
CA SER A 2 -8.37 8.20 -5.21
C SER A 2 -7.48 7.08 -5.77
N GLU A 3 -7.45 6.93 -7.09
CA GLU A 3 -6.49 6.06 -7.77
C GLU A 3 -5.04 6.50 -7.51
N ALA A 4 -4.81 7.81 -7.39
CA ALA A 4 -3.52 8.36 -6.97
C ALA A 4 -3.12 7.93 -5.54
N ASP A 5 -4.09 7.80 -4.61
CA ASP A 5 -3.81 7.28 -3.28
C ASP A 5 -3.38 5.81 -3.34
N PHE A 6 -4.06 4.98 -4.14
CA PHE A 6 -3.69 3.58 -4.34
C PHE A 6 -2.27 3.43 -4.88
N ALA A 7 -1.95 4.15 -5.96
CA ALA A 7 -0.62 4.13 -6.56
C ALA A 7 0.47 4.60 -5.58
N ARG A 8 0.19 5.66 -4.82
CA ARG A 8 1.11 6.17 -3.79
C ARG A 8 1.38 5.11 -2.71
N TYR A 9 0.35 4.45 -2.20
CA TYR A 9 0.55 3.45 -1.14
C TYR A 9 1.31 2.21 -1.64
N LEU A 10 1.03 1.76 -2.87
CA LEU A 10 1.83 0.69 -3.49
C LEU A 10 3.30 1.08 -3.62
N GLN A 11 3.58 2.29 -4.12
CA GLN A 11 4.95 2.78 -4.24
C GLN A 11 5.67 2.81 -2.89
N GLN A 12 5.00 3.27 -1.82
CA GLN A 12 5.58 3.28 -0.47
C GLN A 12 5.84 1.86 0.07
N ALA A 13 4.93 0.91 -0.17
CA ALA A 13 5.15 -0.49 0.18
C ALA A 13 6.39 -1.06 -0.53
N GLU A 14 6.53 -0.82 -1.84
CA GLU A 14 7.69 -1.25 -2.62
C GLU A 14 9.00 -0.62 -2.14
N THR A 15 8.98 0.67 -1.79
CA THR A 15 10.14 1.34 -1.17
C THR A 15 10.53 0.64 0.13
N CYS A 16 9.58 0.35 1.01
CA CYS A 16 9.86 -0.33 2.29
C CYS A 16 10.42 -1.74 2.06
N LEU A 17 9.88 -2.51 1.11
CA LEU A 17 10.42 -3.83 0.75
C LEU A 17 11.85 -3.74 0.19
N ASN A 18 12.17 -2.69 -0.54
CA ASN A 18 13.52 -2.46 -1.05
C ASN A 18 14.50 -2.09 0.07
N GLU A 19 14.08 -1.28 1.04
CA GLU A 19 14.91 -0.96 2.22
C GLU A 19 15.08 -2.18 3.13
N ALA A 20 14.04 -3.01 3.34
CA ALA A 20 14.14 -4.27 4.06
C ALA A 20 15.19 -5.22 3.45
N ARG A 21 15.31 -5.24 2.11
CA ARG A 21 16.32 -6.03 1.39
C ARG A 21 17.76 -5.51 1.59
N LYS A 22 17.92 -4.20 1.81
CA LYS A 22 19.23 -3.57 2.02
C LYS A 22 19.64 -3.55 3.49
N ALA A 23 18.69 -3.67 4.41
CA ALA A 23 18.93 -3.61 5.84
C ALA A 23 19.86 -4.73 6.29
N THR A 24 20.93 -4.36 7.01
CA THR A 24 21.92 -5.31 7.55
C THR A 24 21.59 -5.76 8.97
N ARG A 25 20.73 -5.02 9.66
CA ARG A 25 20.26 -5.34 11.02
C ARG A 25 18.88 -5.94 10.93
N GLU A 26 18.69 -7.10 11.55
CA GLU A 26 17.41 -7.82 11.53
C GLU A 26 16.24 -6.99 12.11
N VAL A 27 16.50 -6.14 13.11
CA VAL A 27 15.48 -5.24 13.67
C VAL A 27 15.04 -4.18 12.66
N ASP A 28 15.97 -3.62 11.88
CA ASP A 28 15.65 -2.61 10.88
C ASP A 28 14.90 -3.27 9.71
N LYS A 29 15.30 -4.49 9.33
CA LYS A 29 14.58 -5.31 8.34
C LYS A 29 13.15 -5.60 8.78
N ALA A 30 12.94 -6.02 10.02
CA ALA A 30 11.60 -6.29 10.55
C ALA A 30 10.72 -5.03 10.53
N ALA A 31 11.26 -3.89 10.97
CA ALA A 31 10.54 -2.62 10.95
C ALA A 31 10.13 -2.19 9.53
N TRP A 32 11.02 -2.36 8.54
CA TRP A 32 10.67 -2.08 7.14
C TRP A 32 9.60 -3.02 6.59
N LEU A 33 9.60 -4.29 6.99
CA LEU A 33 8.59 -5.25 6.56
C LEU A 33 7.22 -4.95 7.17
N GLU A 34 7.15 -4.61 8.46
CA GLU A 34 5.91 -4.18 9.11
C GLU A 34 5.34 -2.93 8.43
N LEU A 35 6.19 -1.93 8.16
CA LEU A 35 5.76 -0.72 7.47
C LEU A 35 5.27 -1.00 6.04
N ALA A 36 5.90 -1.93 5.32
CA ALA A 36 5.44 -2.36 4.00
C ALA A 36 4.04 -2.98 4.07
N GLU A 37 3.77 -3.79 5.10
CA GLU A 37 2.45 -4.40 5.31
C GLU A 37 1.36 -3.35 5.56
N ASP A 38 1.64 -2.35 6.39
CA ASP A 38 0.73 -1.24 6.63
C ASP A 38 0.38 -0.47 5.35
N TRP A 39 1.38 -0.21 4.50
CA TRP A 39 1.16 0.40 3.19
C TRP A 39 0.32 -0.47 2.26
N MET A 40 0.55 -1.79 2.23
CA MET A 40 -0.27 -2.72 1.45
C MET A 40 -1.72 -2.77 1.94
N ILE A 41 -1.96 -2.69 3.25
CA ILE A 41 -3.31 -2.59 3.83
C ILE A 41 -3.99 -1.30 3.36
N MET A 42 -3.29 -0.17 3.37
CA MET A 42 -3.83 1.11 2.88
C MET A 42 -4.12 1.08 1.38
N ALA A 43 -3.24 0.49 0.57
CA ALA A 43 -3.47 0.28 -0.86
C ALA A 43 -4.73 -0.57 -1.10
N THR A 44 -4.87 -1.69 -0.37
CA THR A 44 -6.05 -2.57 -0.47
C THR A 44 -7.34 -1.83 -0.12
N LYS A 45 -7.32 -0.99 0.92
CA LYS A 45 -8.47 -0.15 1.30
C LYS A 45 -8.80 0.86 0.19
N ALA A 46 -7.79 1.54 -0.36
CA ALA A 46 -7.97 2.49 -1.47
C ALA A 46 -8.64 1.83 -2.68
N GLN A 47 -8.13 0.67 -3.09
CA GLN A 47 -8.66 -0.10 -4.22
C GLN A 47 -10.12 -0.50 -4.00
N ARG A 48 -10.47 -0.99 -2.79
CA ARG A 48 -11.85 -1.35 -2.45
C ARG A 48 -12.79 -0.16 -2.51
N THR A 49 -12.36 1.01 -2.00
CA THR A 49 -13.16 2.23 -2.06
C THR A 49 -13.39 2.71 -3.50
N LEU A 50 -12.38 2.61 -4.37
CA LEU A 50 -12.51 2.93 -5.79
C LEU A 50 -13.49 1.98 -6.49
N ALA A 51 -13.34 0.67 -6.28
CA ALA A 51 -14.22 -0.33 -6.84
C ALA A 51 -15.69 -0.14 -6.40
N ALA A 52 -15.91 0.19 -5.13
CA ALA A 52 -17.25 0.49 -4.61
C ALA A 52 -17.85 1.77 -5.21
N SER A 53 -17.02 2.78 -5.48
CA SER A 53 -17.48 4.05 -6.06
C SER A 53 -17.84 3.88 -7.53
N ARG A 54 -17.06 3.12 -8.30
CA ARG A 54 -17.34 2.81 -9.70
C ARG A 54 -18.65 2.02 -9.87
N LYS A 55 -18.86 0.99 -9.03
CA LYS A 55 -20.11 0.21 -9.05
C LYS A 55 -21.37 1.03 -8.81
N ARG A 56 -21.28 2.11 -8.00
CA ARG A 56 -22.42 3.01 -7.78
C ARG A 56 -22.72 3.87 -9.01
N GLN A 57 -21.69 4.36 -9.69
CA GLN A 57 -21.85 5.13 -10.93
C GLN A 57 -22.45 4.30 -12.07
N ASP A 58 -22.18 3.00 -12.13
CA ASP A 58 -22.73 2.11 -13.15
C ASP A 58 -24.20 1.70 -12.86
N GLN A 59 -24.76 2.08 -11.70
CA GLN A 59 -26.14 1.74 -11.27
C GLN A 59 -27.10 2.94 -11.30
N ASP A 60 -26.60 4.16 -11.50
CA ASP A 60 -27.37 5.40 -11.69
C ASP A 60 -27.53 5.72 -13.19
#